data_AF-A0A834ZFU9-F1
#
_entry.id   AF-A0A834ZFU9-F1
#
_cell.length_a   1.000
_cell.length_b   1.000
_cell.length_c   1.000
_cell.angle_alpha   90.00
_cell.angle_beta   90.00
_cell.angle_gamma   90.00
#
_symmetry.space_group_name_H-M   'P 1'
#
loop_
_entity.id
_entity.type
_entity.pdbx_description
1 polymer ?
#
loop_
_entity_poly.entity_id
_entity_poly.type
_entity_poly.pdbx_seq_one_letter_code
_entity_poly.pdbx_strand_id
1 'polypeptide(L)'
;MASTAAAIDQAANPKSVDESIWWDSFVTLLNDLENAPLSTDLPLSLVEKLKSNHAWFLDTVSLFKPPNQASRFALDSNQVNVGSHRLIVRPELKDVALQVSSCLVGL
;
A
#
# COMPACT_ATOMS: atom_id res chain seq x y z
N MET A 1 -5.94 -32.22 23.33
CA MET A 1 -5.94 -31.77 21.92
C MET A 1 -5.93 -30.26 21.92
N ALA A 2 -4.75 -29.64 21.84
CA ALA A 2 -4.62 -28.20 21.72
C ALA A 2 -5.06 -27.80 20.30
N SER A 3 -6.03 -26.88 20.23
CA SER A 3 -6.68 -26.46 18.99
C SER A 3 -5.66 -25.89 18.01
N THR A 4 -5.70 -26.34 16.76
CA THR A 4 -4.92 -25.85 15.62
C THR A 4 -5.06 -24.33 15.40
N ALA A 5 -6.06 -23.69 16.02
CA ALA A 5 -6.22 -22.24 16.05
C ALA A 5 -5.11 -21.50 16.83
N ALA A 6 -4.44 -22.13 17.80
CA ALA A 6 -3.35 -21.49 18.54
C ALA A 6 -2.00 -21.53 17.80
N ALA A 7 -1.87 -22.38 16.78
CA ALA A 7 -0.64 -22.53 16.00
C ALA A 7 -0.52 -21.50 14.86
N ILE A 8 -1.61 -20.82 14.50
CA ILE A 8 -1.60 -19.71 13.52
C ILE A 8 -1.28 -18.35 14.16
N ASP A 9 -1.45 -18.21 15.47
CA ASP A 9 -1.14 -16.96 16.20
C ASP A 9 0.33 -16.82 16.60
N GLN A 10 1.15 -17.86 16.38
CA GLN A 10 2.52 -17.92 16.89
C GLN A 10 3.62 -17.80 15.81
N ALA A 11 3.29 -17.24 14.65
CA ALA A 11 4.28 -16.88 13.64
C ALA A 11 4.05 -15.46 13.10
N ALA A 12 5.08 -14.64 13.28
CA ALA A 12 5.30 -13.31 12.70
C ALA A 12 4.54 -12.15 13.36
N ASN A 13 5.24 -11.46 14.25
CA ASN A 13 5.01 -10.03 14.50
C ASN A 13 4.89 -9.34 13.12
N PRO A 14 3.73 -8.75 12.76
CA PRO A 14 3.52 -8.22 11.43
C PRO A 14 4.55 -7.13 11.17
N LYS A 15 5.28 -7.25 10.06
CA LYS A 15 6.29 -6.24 9.72
C LYS A 15 5.55 -5.00 9.26
N SER A 16 5.71 -3.92 10.01
CA SER A 16 5.23 -2.61 9.62
C SER A 16 6.26 -1.97 8.69
N VAL A 17 5.77 -1.42 7.60
CA VAL A 17 6.52 -0.54 6.71
C VAL A 17 5.88 0.84 6.72
N ASP A 18 6.66 1.81 6.27
CA ASP A 18 6.33 3.24 6.30
C ASP A 18 5.03 3.53 5.52
N GLU A 19 4.09 4.26 6.13
CA GLU A 19 2.76 4.55 5.54
C GLU A 19 2.84 5.35 4.24
N SER A 20 3.90 6.15 4.04
CA SER A 20 4.06 6.97 2.84
C SER A 20 4.14 6.16 1.53
N ILE A 21 4.41 4.85 1.61
CA ILE A 21 4.44 3.98 0.42
C ILE A 21 3.04 3.53 -0.02
N TRP A 22 2.02 3.75 0.82
CA TRP A 22 0.63 3.51 0.44
C TRP A 22 0.12 4.66 -0.41
N TRP A 23 -0.58 4.33 -1.48
CA TRP A 23 -1.30 5.29 -2.29
C TRP A 23 -2.60 4.66 -2.76
N ASP A 24 -3.66 5.47 -2.83
CA ASP A 24 -4.92 5.02 -3.39
C ASP A 24 -4.90 5.19 -4.90
N SER A 25 -5.50 4.22 -5.62
CA SER A 25 -5.61 4.27 -7.08
C SER A 25 -6.12 5.63 -7.56
N PHE A 26 -5.32 6.31 -8.39
CA PHE A 26 -5.70 7.57 -9.01
C PHE A 26 -6.94 7.43 -9.89
N VAL A 27 -7.21 6.25 -10.43
CA VAL A 27 -8.42 6.01 -11.25
C VAL A 27 -9.68 6.28 -10.44
N THR A 28 -9.74 5.82 -9.20
CA THR A 28 -10.90 6.03 -8.34
C THR A 28 -11.07 7.50 -8.00
N LEU A 29 -9.97 8.19 -7.68
CA LEU A 29 -10.03 9.62 -7.39
C LEU A 29 -10.43 10.45 -8.61
N LEU A 30 -9.84 10.16 -9.78
CA LEU A 30 -10.16 10.86 -11.02
C LEU A 30 -11.63 10.66 -11.38
N ASN A 31 -12.15 9.43 -11.24
CA ASN A 31 -13.57 9.17 -11.42
C ASN A 31 -14.43 9.96 -10.42
N ASP A 32 -14.05 10.05 -9.14
CA ASP A 32 -14.78 10.85 -8.16
C ASP A 32 -14.76 12.36 -8.51
N LEU A 33 -13.65 12.86 -9.06
CA LEU A 33 -13.50 14.24 -9.50
C LEU A 33 -14.34 14.54 -10.75
N GLU A 34 -14.34 13.64 -11.74
CA GLU A 34 -15.12 13.77 -12.98
C GLU A 34 -16.63 13.77 -12.70
N ASN A 35 -17.06 13.04 -11.68
CA ASN A 35 -18.46 12.97 -11.25
C ASN A 35 -18.80 13.95 -10.12
N ALA A 36 -17.85 14.78 -9.68
CA ALA A 36 -18.09 15.74 -8.61
C ALA A 36 -19.11 16.79 -9.07
N PRO A 37 -20.00 17.25 -8.17
CA PRO A 37 -20.92 18.34 -8.49
C PRO A 37 -20.13 19.58 -8.91
N LEU A 38 -20.58 20.28 -9.95
CA LEU A 38 -20.04 21.58 -10.36
C LEU A 38 -20.34 22.72 -9.35
N SER A 39 -20.94 22.40 -8.20
CA SER A 39 -21.17 23.35 -7.11
C SER A 39 -19.84 23.80 -6.51
N THR A 40 -19.85 24.97 -5.87
CA THR A 40 -18.64 25.61 -5.31
C THR A 40 -17.89 24.74 -4.29
N ASP A 41 -18.59 23.83 -3.60
CA ASP A 41 -18.01 23.02 -2.54
C ASP A 41 -17.91 21.53 -2.94
N LEU A 42 -16.71 20.97 -2.83
CA LEU A 42 -16.45 19.53 -3.02
C LEU A 42 -16.96 18.73 -1.81
N PRO A 43 -17.43 17.48 -2.01
CA PRO A 43 -17.77 16.58 -0.91
C PRO A 43 -16.59 16.42 0.06
N LEU A 44 -16.87 16.39 1.37
CA LEU A 44 -15.83 16.30 2.41
C LEU A 44 -14.92 15.07 2.22
N SER A 45 -15.51 13.93 1.85
CA SER A 45 -14.77 12.70 1.57
C SER A 45 -13.79 12.85 0.41
N LEU A 46 -14.12 13.65 -0.60
CA LEU A 46 -13.24 13.94 -1.74
C LEU A 46 -12.10 14.87 -1.33
N VAL A 47 -12.38 15.87 -0.48
CA VAL A 47 -11.36 16.75 0.10
C VAL A 47 -10.36 15.95 0.95
N GLU A 48 -10.84 15.01 1.75
CA GLU A 48 -9.97 14.13 2.54
C GLU A 48 -9.10 13.25 1.65
N LYS A 49 -9.66 12.61 0.62
CA LYS A 49 -8.88 11.83 -0.36
C LYS A 49 -7.79 12.66 -1.04
N LEU A 50 -8.11 13.89 -1.46
CA LEU A 50 -7.14 14.81 -2.07
C LEU A 50 -6.00 15.14 -1.12
N LYS A 51 -6.31 15.42 0.15
CA LYS A 51 -5.30 15.70 1.19
C LYS A 51 -4.41 14.48 1.46
N SER A 52 -4.99 13.30 1.61
CA SER A 52 -4.24 12.07 1.88
C SER A 52 -3.30 11.68 0.73
N ASN A 53 -3.68 12.00 -0.52
CA ASN A 53 -2.88 11.68 -1.70
C ASN A 53 -2.02 12.88 -2.18
N HIS A 54 -2.01 14.01 -1.46
CA HIS A 54 -1.37 15.25 -1.91
C HIS A 54 0.13 15.07 -2.24
N ALA A 55 0.88 14.40 -1.38
CA ALA A 55 2.30 14.11 -1.63
C ALA A 55 2.49 13.26 -2.90
N TRP A 56 1.60 12.28 -3.11
CA TRP A 56 1.60 11.44 -4.31
C TRP A 56 1.27 12.20 -5.60
N PHE A 57 0.59 13.36 -5.56
CA PHE A 57 0.42 14.21 -6.74
C PHE A 57 1.65 15.05 -7.07
N LEU A 58 2.34 15.54 -6.05
CA LEU A 58 3.48 16.43 -6.26
C LEU A 58 4.75 15.65 -6.60
N ASP A 59 4.97 14.53 -5.93
CA ASP A 59 6.25 13.83 -5.90
C ASP A 59 6.13 12.36 -6.33
N THR A 60 5.17 12.02 -7.21
CA THR A 60 4.82 10.64 -7.58
C THR A 60 6.04 9.75 -7.84
N VAL A 61 6.95 10.21 -8.71
CA VAL A 61 8.13 9.42 -9.11
C VAL A 61 9.12 9.30 -7.96
N SER A 62 9.31 10.35 -7.17
CA SER A 62 10.25 10.42 -6.05
C SER A 62 9.82 9.55 -4.86
N LEU A 63 8.52 9.27 -4.71
CA LEU A 63 7.99 8.43 -3.64
C LEU A 63 8.18 6.93 -3.88
N PHE A 64 8.46 6.51 -5.13
CA PHE A 64 8.89 5.14 -5.40
C PHE A 64 10.31 4.92 -4.88
N LYS A 65 10.41 4.34 -3.68
CA LYS A 65 11.70 4.02 -3.05
C LYS A 65 12.36 2.85 -3.78
N PRO A 66 13.71 2.86 -3.92
CA PRO A 66 14.42 1.75 -4.52
C PRO A 66 14.24 0.47 -3.69
N PRO A 67 14.34 -0.70 -4.34
CA PRO A 67 14.28 -1.98 -3.64
C PRO A 67 15.36 -2.07 -2.55
N ASN A 68 14.97 -2.55 -1.37
CA ASN A 68 15.87 -2.66 -0.23
C ASN A 68 15.64 -3.95 0.55
N GLN A 69 16.59 -4.29 1.41
CA GLN A 69 16.57 -5.55 2.13
C GLN A 69 15.41 -5.63 3.15
N ALA A 70 15.03 -4.50 3.75
CA ALA A 70 13.93 -4.44 4.71
C ALA A 70 12.58 -4.72 4.05
N SER A 71 12.30 -4.11 2.88
CA SER A 71 11.08 -4.35 2.12
C SER A 71 11.01 -5.78 1.58
N ARG A 72 12.15 -6.34 1.12
CA ARG A 72 12.23 -7.75 0.73
C ARG A 72 11.89 -8.68 1.89
N PHE A 73 12.48 -8.45 3.06
CA PHE A 73 12.22 -9.25 4.26
C PHE A 73 10.81 -9.06 4.82
N ALA A 74 10.13 -7.95 4.53
CA ALA A 74 8.72 -7.77 4.86
C ALA A 74 7.86 -8.82 4.16
N LEU A 75 8.14 -9.07 2.87
CA LEU A 75 7.44 -10.06 2.04
C LEU A 75 7.70 -11.52 2.42
N ASP A 76 8.68 -11.79 3.30
CA ASP A 76 8.85 -13.13 3.88
C ASP A 76 7.86 -13.42 5.03
N SER A 77 7.11 -12.41 5.47
CA SER A 77 6.09 -12.54 6.51
C SER A 77 4.73 -12.86 5.88
N ASN A 78 3.86 -13.58 6.60
CA ASN A 78 2.49 -13.85 6.15
C ASN A 78 1.62 -12.57 6.09
N GLN A 79 2.04 -11.52 6.78
CA GLN A 79 1.34 -10.26 6.90
C GLN A 79 2.32 -9.08 6.96
N VAL A 80 1.96 -8.00 6.26
CA VAL A 80 2.67 -6.71 6.27
C VAL A 80 1.66 -5.62 6.58
N ASN A 81 2.02 -4.71 7.49
CA ASN A 81 1.22 -3.52 7.76
C ASN A 81 1.84 -2.31 7.05
N VAL A 82 1.02 -1.51 6.37
CA VAL A 82 1.41 -0.26 5.72
C VAL A 82 0.54 0.84 6.31
N GLY A 83 1.05 1.56 7.31
CA GLY A 83 0.21 2.46 8.10
C GLY A 83 -1.00 1.75 8.70
N SER A 84 -2.20 2.24 8.41
CA SER A 84 -3.47 1.61 8.81
C SER A 84 -3.89 0.38 7.98
N HIS A 85 -3.20 0.10 6.87
CA HIS A 85 -3.55 -0.98 5.94
C HIS A 85 -2.87 -2.30 6.29
N ARG A 86 -3.66 -3.38 6.37
CA ARG A 86 -3.18 -4.74 6.68
C ARG A 86 -3.19 -5.61 5.43
N LEU A 87 -2.02 -6.01 4.95
CA LEU A 87 -1.84 -6.81 3.75
C LEU A 87 -1.48 -8.26 4.11
N ILE A 88 -2.18 -9.22 3.49
CA ILE A 88 -1.82 -10.64 3.58
C ILE A 88 -0.91 -10.99 2.41
N VAL A 89 0.27 -11.51 2.71
CA VAL A 89 1.24 -11.89 1.68
C VAL A 89 0.91 -13.31 1.22
N ARG A 90 0.39 -13.41 0.00
CA ARG A 90 0.20 -14.69 -0.67
C ARG A 90 1.46 -15.06 -1.45
N PRO A 91 1.94 -16.31 -1.41
CA PRO A 91 3.15 -16.72 -2.12
C PRO A 91 3.13 -16.34 -3.61
N GLU A 92 1.99 -16.50 -4.29
CA GLU A 92 1.85 -16.20 -5.72
C GLU A 92 2.00 -14.71 -6.02
N LEU A 93 1.55 -13.85 -5.09
CA LEU A 93 1.68 -12.39 -5.22
C LEU A 93 3.07 -11.89 -4.83
N LYS A 94 3.77 -12.62 -3.95
CA LYS A 94 5.15 -12.29 -3.57
C LYS A 94 6.08 -12.37 -4.77
N ASP A 95 5.99 -13.43 -5.56
CA ASP A 95 6.84 -13.61 -6.74
C ASP A 95 6.60 -12.50 -7.77
N VAL A 96 5.32 -12.15 -7.98
CA VAL A 96 4.94 -11.01 -8.84
C VAL A 96 5.49 -9.69 -8.29
N ALA A 97 5.39 -9.45 -6.98
CA ALA A 97 5.94 -8.24 -6.36
C ALA A 97 7.47 -8.14 -6.53
N LEU A 98 8.18 -9.26 -6.40
CA LEU A 98 9.63 -9.32 -6.65
C LEU A 98 9.98 -9.07 -8.12
N GLN A 99 9.18 -9.61 -9.06
CA GLN A 99 9.36 -9.34 -10.49
C GLN A 99 9.14 -7.87 -10.82
N VAL A 100 8.06 -7.25 -10.34
CA VAL A 100 7.79 -5.82 -10.52
C VAL A 100 8.92 -4.99 -9.92
N SER A 101 9.36 -5.34 -8.71
CA SER A 101 10.48 -4.68 -8.06
C SER A 101 11.75 -4.71 -8.91
N SER A 102 12.02 -5.82 -9.61
CA SER A 102 13.21 -5.94 -10.48
C SER A 102 13.14 -5.06 -11.73
N CYS A 103 11.94 -4.81 -12.27
CA CYS A 103 11.74 -3.89 -13.39
C CYS A 103 12.00 -2.42 -13.02
N LEU A 104 11.92 -2.10 -11.73
CA LEU A 104 12.12 -0.76 -11.19
C LEU A 104 13.56 -0.53 -10.68
N VAL A 105 14.42 -1.55 -10.71
CA VAL A 105 15.87 -1.41 -10.45
C VAL A 105 16.52 -0.84 -11.70
N GLY A 106 16.52 0.49 -11.85
CA GLY A 106 17.21 1.16 -12.97
C GLY A 106 16.69 2.54 -13.38
N LEU A 107 15.75 3.13 -12.66
CA LEU A 107 15.37 4.54 -12.80
C LEU A 107 16.21 5.43 -11.89
#